data_AF-A0A5K0WXI4-F1
#
_entry.id   AF-A0A5K0WXI4-F1
#
_cell.length_a   1.000
_cell.length_b   1.000
_cell.length_c   1.000
_cell.angle_alpha   90.00
_cell.angle_beta   90.00
_cell.angle_gamma   90.00
#
_symmetry.space_group_name_H-M   'P 1'
#
loop_
_entity.id
_entity.type
_entity.pdbx_description
1 polymer ?
#
loop_
_entity_poly.entity_id
_entity_poly.type
_entity_poly.pdbx_seq_one_letter_code
_entity_poly.pdbx_strand_id
1 'polypeptide(L)'
;VSRLSHLSKLARENNISSKTAEADRLHTMFLAMVDARAVLIKLADRLHNMMTLGALPFSKQQRFAKETLQIFTPLANRLGISTWKEQLENLCFKHLNPVQHEELESKLVKSFREATITSAVEKLGSALRNEAISYHVLSGRHKSLYSIFSKMM
;
A
#
# COMPACT_ATOMS: atom_id res chain seq x y z
N VAL A 1 3.77 -14.39 18.66
CA VAL A 1 2.81 -14.43 17.52
C VAL A 1 1.34 -14.37 17.96
N SER A 2 0.91 -15.02 19.06
CA SER A 2 -0.54 -15.12 19.43
C SER A 2 -1.25 -13.82 19.85
N ARG A 3 -0.54 -12.85 20.46
CA ARG A 3 -1.16 -11.59 20.93
C ARG A 3 -1.55 -10.65 19.79
N LEU A 4 -0.75 -10.58 18.72
CA LEU A 4 -1.02 -9.76 17.53
C LEU A 4 -2.25 -10.27 16.76
N SER A 5 -2.37 -11.59 16.60
CA SER A 5 -3.53 -12.21 15.97
C SER A 5 -4.78 -12.10 16.83
N HIS A 6 -4.64 -12.14 18.15
CA HIS A 6 -5.73 -11.89 19.09
C HIS A 6 -6.23 -10.44 19.00
N LEU A 7 -5.32 -9.46 18.94
CA LEU A 7 -5.66 -8.05 18.77
C LEU A 7 -6.32 -7.77 17.41
N SER A 8 -5.83 -8.36 16.32
CA SER A 8 -6.52 -8.27 15.02
C SER A 8 -7.89 -8.95 15.05
N LYS A 9 -8.05 -10.03 15.83
CA LYS A 9 -9.34 -10.70 16.04
C LYS A 9 -10.33 -9.82 16.80
N LEU A 10 -9.90 -9.19 17.89
CA LEU A 10 -10.71 -8.25 18.65
C LEU A 10 -11.11 -7.02 17.81
N ALA A 11 -10.18 -6.48 17.00
CA ALA A 11 -10.49 -5.42 16.06
C ALA A 11 -11.56 -5.82 15.03
N ARG A 12 -11.56 -7.09 14.59
CA ARG A 12 -12.58 -7.66 13.70
C ARG A 12 -13.92 -7.89 14.39
N GLU A 13 -13.95 -8.19 15.68
CA GLU A 13 -15.18 -8.51 16.43
C GLU A 13 -15.93 -7.25 16.87
N ASN A 14 -15.23 -6.17 17.17
CA ASN A 14 -15.82 -4.95 17.74
C ASN A 14 -16.34 -3.92 16.71
N ASN A 15 -16.41 -4.22 15.40
CA ASN A 15 -16.83 -3.26 14.35
C ASN A 15 -16.12 -1.89 14.45
N ILE A 16 -14.85 -1.89 14.88
CA ILE A 16 -14.05 -0.68 15.18
C ILE A 16 -13.77 0.17 13.91
N SER A 17 -14.12 -0.35 12.73
CA SER A 17 -14.14 0.33 11.42
C SER A 17 -14.76 1.74 11.43
N SER A 18 -15.54 2.14 12.45
CA SER A 18 -16.23 3.43 12.51
C SER A 18 -15.64 4.45 13.49
N LYS A 19 -14.65 4.10 14.34
CA LYS A 19 -14.13 5.00 15.38
C LYS A 19 -12.64 5.26 15.22
N THR A 20 -12.31 6.40 14.61
CA THR A 20 -10.93 6.88 14.35
C THR A 20 -10.05 6.87 15.60
N ALA A 21 -10.57 7.31 16.74
CA ALA A 21 -9.84 7.34 18.02
C ALA A 21 -9.42 5.95 18.53
N GLU A 22 -10.15 4.90 18.15
CA GLU A 22 -9.91 3.53 18.59
C GLU A 22 -8.88 2.82 17.68
N ALA A 23 -8.87 3.19 16.40
CA ALA A 23 -7.79 2.83 15.47
C ALA A 23 -6.44 3.43 15.91
N ASP A 24 -6.42 4.68 16.36
CA ASP A 24 -5.19 5.32 16.86
C ASP A 24 -4.69 4.71 18.18
N ARG A 25 -5.59 4.27 19.06
CA ARG A 25 -5.24 3.50 20.26
C ARG A 25 -4.64 2.14 19.92
N LEU A 26 -5.23 1.43 18.95
CA LEU A 26 -4.67 0.18 18.45
C LEU A 26 -3.29 0.40 17.81
N HIS A 27 -3.11 1.46 17.03
CA HIS A 27 -1.81 1.80 16.46
C HIS A 27 -0.75 2.09 17.53
N THR A 28 -1.12 2.84 18.57
CA THR A 28 -0.23 3.15 19.70
C THR A 28 0.11 1.87 20.47
N MET A 29 -0.88 0.98 20.71
CA MET A 29 -0.64 -0.33 21.31
C MET A 29 0.25 -1.22 20.47
N PHE A 30 0.08 -1.28 19.14
CA PHE A 30 0.92 -2.10 18.26
C PHE A 30 2.37 -1.64 18.23
N LEU A 31 2.61 -0.33 18.27
CA LEU A 31 3.96 0.24 18.29
C LEU A 31 4.61 0.19 19.68
N ALA A 32 3.83 0.25 20.77
CA ALA A 32 4.35 0.29 22.14
C ALA A 32 4.57 -1.08 22.78
N MET A 33 3.81 -2.13 22.40
CA MET A 33 3.88 -3.45 23.04
C MET A 33 4.62 -4.53 22.24
N VAL A 34 4.97 -4.28 20.97
CA VAL A 34 5.44 -5.33 20.05
C VAL A 34 6.79 -4.97 19.46
N ASP A 35 7.72 -5.93 19.50
CA ASP A 35 8.94 -5.91 18.69
C ASP A 35 8.61 -5.59 17.23
N ALA A 36 9.22 -4.53 16.68
CA ALA A 36 8.99 -4.05 15.31
C ALA A 36 9.14 -5.19 14.26
N ARG A 37 9.99 -6.18 14.53
CA ARG A 37 10.15 -7.37 13.68
C ARG A 37 8.89 -8.21 13.57
N ALA A 38 8.11 -8.34 14.64
CA ALA A 38 6.87 -9.09 14.61
C ALA A 38 5.79 -8.36 13.80
N VAL A 39 5.77 -7.03 13.84
CA VAL A 39 4.89 -6.21 12.99
C VAL A 39 5.28 -6.36 11.51
N LEU A 40 6.58 -6.31 11.20
CA LEU A 40 7.11 -6.55 9.85
C LEU A 40 6.69 -7.91 9.30
N ILE A 41 6.88 -8.99 10.08
CA ILE A 41 6.45 -10.34 9.68
C ILE A 41 4.95 -10.37 9.39
N LYS A 42 4.14 -9.68 10.20
CA LYS A 42 2.69 -9.66 10.00
C LYS A 42 2.26 -8.84 8.78
N LEU A 43 2.96 -7.76 8.48
CA LEU A 43 2.75 -6.98 7.27
C LEU A 43 3.12 -7.79 6.02
N ALA A 44 4.23 -8.53 6.06
CA ALA A 44 4.64 -9.41 4.96
C ALA A 44 3.60 -10.52 4.70
N ASP A 45 3.15 -11.20 5.77
CA ASP A 45 2.06 -12.17 5.71
C ASP A 45 0.78 -11.54 5.14
N ARG A 46 0.41 -10.33 5.60
CA ARG A 46 -0.77 -9.64 5.07
C ARG A 46 -0.64 -9.31 3.59
N LEU A 47 0.52 -8.82 3.15
CA LEU A 47 0.78 -8.53 1.75
C LEU A 47 0.63 -9.79 0.90
N HIS A 48 1.20 -10.92 1.35
CA HIS A 48 1.01 -12.20 0.67
C HIS A 48 -0.45 -12.63 0.58
N ASN A 49 -1.21 -12.53 1.67
CA ASN A 49 -2.64 -12.84 1.69
C ASN A 49 -3.45 -11.94 0.74
N MET A 50 -3.05 -10.68 0.59
CA MET A 50 -3.71 -9.76 -0.35
C MET A 50 -3.37 -10.07 -1.81
N MET A 51 -2.18 -10.62 -2.11
CA MET A 51 -1.82 -11.07 -3.45
C MET A 51 -2.63 -12.29 -3.91
N THR A 52 -3.06 -13.14 -2.97
CA THR A 52 -3.81 -14.38 -3.24
C THR A 52 -5.30 -14.28 -2.88
N LEU A 53 -5.79 -13.07 -2.60
CA LEU A 53 -7.14 -12.84 -2.06
C LEU A 53 -8.26 -13.35 -2.98
N GLY A 54 -8.01 -13.39 -4.29
CA GLY A 54 -8.97 -13.85 -5.30
C GLY A 54 -9.50 -15.28 -5.10
N ALA A 55 -8.80 -16.13 -4.35
CA ALA A 55 -9.23 -17.50 -4.05
C ALA A 55 -10.39 -17.57 -3.03
N LEU A 56 -10.70 -16.48 -2.33
CA LEU A 56 -11.76 -16.43 -1.32
C LEU A 56 -13.12 -16.00 -1.92
N PRO A 57 -14.25 -16.32 -1.28
CA PRO A 57 -15.55 -15.74 -1.62
C PRO A 57 -15.56 -14.21 -1.54
N PHE A 58 -16.31 -13.55 -2.42
CA PHE A 58 -16.36 -12.08 -2.54
C PHE A 58 -16.56 -11.34 -1.21
N SER A 59 -17.46 -11.83 -0.35
CA SER A 59 -17.70 -11.22 0.97
C SER A 59 -16.46 -11.22 1.87
N LYS A 60 -15.65 -12.28 1.83
CA LYS A 60 -14.37 -12.35 2.54
C LYS A 60 -13.35 -11.42 1.90
N GLN A 61 -13.27 -11.37 0.56
CA GLN A 61 -12.36 -10.47 -0.14
C GLN A 61 -12.59 -9.01 0.28
N GLN A 62 -13.83 -8.54 0.21
CA GLN A 62 -14.23 -7.19 0.62
C GLN A 62 -13.82 -6.90 2.07
N ARG A 63 -14.13 -7.81 2.99
CA ARG A 63 -13.79 -7.66 4.40
C ARG A 63 -12.28 -7.57 4.64
N PHE A 64 -11.51 -8.46 4.04
CA PHE A 64 -10.05 -8.48 4.19
C PHE A 64 -9.40 -7.25 3.55
N ALA A 65 -9.86 -6.83 2.37
CA ALA A 65 -9.37 -5.62 1.73
C ALA A 65 -9.67 -4.37 2.57
N LYS A 66 -10.86 -4.26 3.17
CA LYS A 66 -11.22 -3.16 4.07
C LYS A 66 -10.35 -3.15 5.34
N GLU A 67 -10.16 -4.30 5.97
CA GLU A 67 -9.27 -4.46 7.13
C GLU A 67 -7.83 -4.02 6.78
N THR A 68 -7.31 -4.50 5.64
CA THR A 68 -5.97 -4.15 5.16
C THR A 68 -5.82 -2.66 4.97
N LEU A 69 -6.77 -2.02 4.28
CA LEU A 69 -6.70 -0.59 3.99
C LEU A 69 -6.78 0.26 5.27
N GLN A 70 -7.58 -0.14 6.25
CA GLN A 70 -7.80 0.63 7.48
C GLN A 70 -6.72 0.41 8.55
N ILE A 71 -6.10 -0.78 8.60
CA ILE A 71 -5.19 -1.17 9.69
C ILE A 71 -3.75 -1.33 9.18
N PHE A 72 -3.56 -2.13 8.13
CA PHE A 72 -2.22 -2.55 7.70
C PHE A 72 -1.53 -1.49 6.84
N THR A 73 -2.26 -0.80 5.97
CA THR A 73 -1.72 0.31 5.18
C THR A 73 -1.20 1.46 6.05
N PRO A 74 -1.94 1.99 7.05
CA PRO A 74 -1.42 3.00 7.96
C PRO A 74 -0.24 2.52 8.79
N LEU A 75 -0.22 1.24 9.19
CA LEU A 75 0.88 0.65 9.93
C LEU A 75 2.17 0.60 9.10
N ALA A 76 2.09 0.20 7.82
CA ALA A 76 3.21 0.27 6.89
C ALA A 76 3.70 1.71 6.70
N ASN A 77 2.78 2.68 6.59
CA ASN A 77 3.11 4.10 6.49
C ASN A 77 3.84 4.62 7.74
N ARG A 78 3.39 4.25 8.94
CA ARG A 78 4.03 4.65 10.21
C ARG A 78 5.43 4.08 10.37
N LEU A 79 5.69 2.88 9.84
CA LEU A 79 7.02 2.27 9.83
C LEU A 79 7.92 2.80 8.69
N GLY A 80 7.43 3.72 7.85
CA GLY A 80 8.19 4.28 6.73
C GLY A 80 8.34 3.32 5.53
N ILE A 81 7.57 2.23 5.46
CA ILE A 81 7.66 1.21 4.42
C ILE A 81 6.70 1.57 3.27
N SER A 82 7.08 2.58 2.50
CA SER A 82 6.24 3.13 1.41
C SER A 82 5.93 2.10 0.33
N THR A 83 6.86 1.21 0.00
CA THR A 83 6.68 0.19 -1.03
C THR A 83 5.57 -0.79 -0.69
N TRP A 84 5.54 -1.30 0.54
CA TRP A 84 4.48 -2.22 1.00
C TRP A 84 3.15 -1.51 1.16
N LYS A 85 3.16 -0.27 1.66
CA LYS A 85 1.97 0.57 1.73
C LYS A 85 1.32 0.71 0.34
N GLU A 86 2.08 1.14 -0.66
CA GLU A 86 1.56 1.34 -2.02
C GLU A 86 1.04 0.03 -2.64
N GLN A 87 1.71 -1.10 -2.41
CA GLN A 87 1.26 -2.41 -2.88
C GLN A 87 -0.05 -2.84 -2.21
N LEU A 88 -0.14 -2.73 -0.88
CA LEU A 88 -1.36 -3.04 -0.13
C LEU A 88 -2.52 -2.16 -0.57
N GLU A 89 -2.29 -0.86 -0.75
CA GLU A 89 -3.28 0.10 -1.24
C GLU A 89 -3.83 -0.28 -2.61
N ASN A 90 -2.97 -0.59 -3.58
CA ASN A 90 -3.40 -1.01 -4.92
C ASN A 90 -4.20 -2.32 -4.88
N LEU A 91 -3.75 -3.31 -4.10
CA LEU A 91 -4.48 -4.57 -3.93
C LEU A 91 -5.85 -4.33 -3.29
N CYS A 92 -5.91 -3.48 -2.25
CA CYS A 92 -7.18 -3.10 -1.64
C CYS A 92 -8.10 -2.41 -2.65
N PHE A 93 -7.58 -1.48 -3.45
CA PHE A 93 -8.34 -0.75 -4.45
C PHE A 93 -8.95 -1.69 -5.49
N LYS A 94 -8.15 -2.63 -6.01
CA LYS A 94 -8.61 -3.65 -6.95
C LYS A 94 -9.80 -4.46 -6.42
N HIS A 95 -9.78 -4.82 -5.14
CA HIS A 95 -10.84 -5.63 -4.56
C HIS A 95 -12.04 -4.81 -4.09
N LEU A 96 -11.84 -3.63 -3.51
CA LEU A 96 -12.93 -2.79 -2.98
C LEU A 96 -13.71 -2.10 -4.10
N ASN A 97 -13.01 -1.59 -5.11
CA ASN A 97 -13.57 -0.77 -6.18
C ASN A 97 -13.12 -1.28 -7.57
N PRO A 98 -13.52 -2.50 -7.98
CA PRO A 98 -12.98 -3.15 -9.17
C PRO A 98 -13.28 -2.39 -10.47
N VAL A 99 -14.48 -1.80 -10.61
CA VAL A 99 -14.88 -1.03 -11.80
C VAL A 99 -14.01 0.22 -11.96
N GLN A 100 -13.87 1.01 -10.90
CA GLN A 100 -13.04 2.21 -10.92
C GLN A 100 -11.55 1.87 -11.13
N HIS A 101 -11.09 0.73 -10.60
CA HIS A 101 -9.74 0.24 -10.83
C HIS A 101 -9.50 -0.01 -12.31
N GLU A 102 -10.36 -0.79 -12.97
CA GLU A 102 -10.25 -1.13 -14.39
C GLU A 102 -10.33 0.11 -15.29
N GLU A 103 -11.26 1.03 -15.00
CA GLU A 103 -11.34 2.31 -15.71
C GLU A 103 -10.05 3.13 -15.59
N LEU A 104 -9.51 3.27 -14.39
CA LEU A 104 -8.33 4.07 -14.14
C LEU A 104 -7.07 3.43 -14.74
N GLU A 105 -6.97 2.11 -14.65
CA GLU A 105 -5.91 1.32 -15.28
C GLU A 105 -5.91 1.52 -16.80
N SER A 106 -7.07 1.41 -17.45
CA SER A 106 -7.19 1.62 -18.90
C SER A 106 -6.82 3.04 -19.34
N LYS A 107 -7.20 4.07 -18.54
CA LYS A 107 -6.82 5.47 -18.77
C LYS A 107 -5.31 5.67 -18.59
N LEU A 108 -4.74 5.06 -17.55
CA LEU A 108 -3.31 5.17 -17.26
C LEU A 108 -2.48 4.59 -18.40
N VAL A 109 -2.80 3.38 -18.87
CA VAL A 109 -2.11 2.72 -20.00
C VAL A 109 -2.13 3.60 -21.26
N LYS A 110 -3.26 4.25 -21.56
CA LYS A 110 -3.37 5.17 -22.72
C LYS A 110 -2.57 6.46 -22.55
N SER A 111 -2.45 6.96 -21.33
CA SER A 111 -1.77 8.23 -21.03
C SER A 111 -0.27 8.10 -20.76
N PHE A 112 0.19 6.90 -20.41
CA PHE A 112 1.56 6.67 -19.98
C PHE A 112 2.52 6.78 -21.16
N ARG A 113 3.32 7.84 -21.17
CA ARG A 113 4.36 8.09 -22.17
C ARG A 113 5.71 7.67 -21.62
N GLU A 114 6.00 6.37 -21.69
CA GLU A 114 7.27 5.78 -21.24
C GLU A 114 8.47 6.51 -21.86
N ALA A 115 8.41 6.80 -23.18
CA ALA A 115 9.45 7.52 -23.91
C ALA A 115 9.78 8.90 -23.31
N THR A 116 8.79 9.62 -22.75
CA THR A 116 9.03 10.93 -22.12
C THR A 116 9.84 10.78 -20.83
N ILE A 117 9.54 9.76 -20.03
CA ILE A 117 10.26 9.47 -18.79
C ILE A 117 11.68 9.02 -19.12
N THR A 118 11.84 8.09 -20.07
CA THR A 118 13.16 7.60 -20.51
C THR A 118 14.03 8.75 -21.02
N SER A 119 13.49 9.61 -21.89
CA SER A 119 14.22 10.78 -22.39
C SER A 119 14.62 11.74 -21.26
N ALA A 120 13.76 11.96 -20.27
CA ALA A 120 14.08 12.82 -19.13
C ALA A 120 15.20 12.22 -18.26
N VAL A 121 15.15 10.91 -17.99
CA VAL A 121 16.19 10.18 -17.25
C VAL A 121 17.52 10.22 -17.98
N GLU A 122 17.54 10.03 -19.30
CA GLU A 122 18.75 10.10 -20.13
C GLU A 122 19.38 11.50 -20.15
N LYS A 123 18.54 12.53 -20.33
CA LYS A 123 18.98 13.93 -20.32
C LYS A 123 19.58 14.32 -18.97
N LEU A 124 18.90 13.97 -17.88
CA LEU A 124 19.39 14.24 -16.52
C LEU A 124 20.66 13.43 -16.22
N GLY A 125 20.70 12.16 -16.59
CA GLY A 125 21.89 11.33 -16.44
C GLY A 125 23.11 11.88 -17.19
N SER A 126 22.89 12.42 -18.39
CA SER A 126 23.95 13.07 -19.18
C SER A 126 24.45 14.36 -18.51
N ALA A 127 23.53 15.20 -18.02
CA ALA A 127 23.89 16.42 -17.29
C ALA A 127 24.68 16.11 -16.00
N LEU A 128 24.27 15.12 -15.22
CA LEU A 128 24.97 14.70 -14.00
C LEU A 128 26.40 14.19 -14.30
N ARG A 129 26.58 13.45 -15.40
CA ARG A 129 27.91 12.99 -15.83
C ARG A 129 28.82 14.15 -16.24
N ASN A 130 28.29 15.15 -16.95
CA ASN A 130 29.07 16.33 -17.37
C ASN A 130 29.58 17.14 -16.17
N GLU A 131 28.80 17.20 -15.09
CA GLU A 131 29.16 17.88 -13.84
C GLU A 131 29.94 16.97 -12.87
N ALA A 132 30.33 15.76 -13.29
CA ALA A 132 31.02 14.76 -12.46
C ALA A 132 30.29 14.40 -11.14
N ILE A 133 28.96 14.51 -11.11
CA ILE A 133 28.14 14.17 -9.94
C ILE A 133 27.88 12.67 -9.91
N SER A 134 28.35 12.00 -8.86
CA SER A 134 28.12 10.56 -8.66
C SER A 134 26.71 10.28 -8.14
N TYR A 135 26.06 9.26 -8.69
CA TYR A 135 24.75 8.77 -8.24
C TYR A 135 24.69 7.24 -8.32
N HIS A 136 23.85 6.62 -7.48
CA HIS A 136 23.70 5.16 -7.48
C HIS A 136 22.67 4.68 -8.51
N VAL A 137 21.43 5.20 -8.44
CA VAL A 137 20.33 4.83 -9.33
C VAL A 137 19.53 6.08 -9.68
N LEU A 138 19.24 6.24 -10.97
CA LEU A 138 18.29 7.22 -11.49
C LEU A 138 17.15 6.47 -12.17
N SER A 139 15.90 6.71 -11.75
CA SER A 139 14.73 6.02 -12.29
C SER A 139 13.51 6.93 -12.30
N GLY A 140 12.59 6.66 -13.22
CA GLY A 140 11.28 7.28 -13.24
C GLY A 140 10.34 6.59 -12.25
N ARG A 141 9.62 7.36 -11.43
CA ARG A 141 8.61 6.84 -10.53
C ARG A 141 7.22 7.17 -11.04
N HIS A 142 6.43 6.16 -11.38
CA HIS A 142 5.01 6.34 -11.66
C HIS A 142 4.20 6.44 -10.36
N LYS A 143 3.05 7.11 -10.40
CA LYS A 143 2.11 7.09 -9.28
C LYS A 143 1.38 5.74 -9.24
N SER A 144 1.00 5.29 -8.04
CA SER A 144 0.12 4.13 -7.87
C SER A 144 -1.32 4.47 -8.28
N LEU A 145 -2.08 3.47 -8.74
CA LEU A 145 -3.49 3.66 -9.13
C LEU A 145 -4.32 4.19 -7.97
N TYR A 146 -4.12 3.63 -6.77
CA TYR A 146 -4.82 4.11 -5.58
C TYR A 146 -4.47 5.56 -5.21
N SER A 147 -3.22 5.98 -5.38
CA SER A 147 -2.82 7.38 -5.15
C SER A 147 -3.43 8.35 -6.16
N ILE A 148 -3.64 7.91 -7.41
CA ILE A 148 -4.32 8.71 -8.42
C ILE A 148 -5.80 8.81 -8.06
N PHE A 149 -6.45 7.67 -7.78
CA PHE A 149 -7.84 7.61 -7.33
C PHE A 149 -8.11 8.50 -6.12
N SER A 150 -7.28 8.39 -5.08
CA SER A 150 -7.43 9.17 -3.83
C SER A 150 -7.21 10.67 -4.01
N LYS A 151 -6.65 11.12 -5.14
CA LYS A 151 -6.52 12.55 -5.48
C LYS A 151 -7.64 13.07 -6.37
N MET A 152 -8.38 12.18 -7.02
CA MET A 152 -9.54 12.54 -7.84
C MET A 152 -10.81 12.70 -7.01
N MET A 153 -10.86 12.03 -5.85
CA MET A 153 -11.87 12.19 -4.80
C MET A 153 -11.52 13.38 -3.90
#